data_AF-X1BXW4-F1
#
_entry.id   AF-X1BXW4-F1
#
_cell.length_a   1.000
_cell.length_b   1.000
_cell.length_c   1.000
_cell.angle_alpha   90.00
_cell.angle_beta   90.00
_cell.angle_gamma   90.00
#
_symmetry.space_group_name_H-M   'P 1'
#
loop_
_entity.id
_entity.type
_entity.pdbx_description
1 polymer ?
#
loop_
_entity_poly.entity_id
_entity_poly.type
_entity_poly.pdbx_seq_one_letter_code
_entity_poly.pdbx_strand_id
1 'polypeptide(L)'
;MDQKPEFLTEYENQVLRLNNEGFKIKDIATKLGKKEGNIRKTKVVVRKKIEKELQKTARSLRLDRDISNMPKDAGLLIGFDWIHNTKVFLIFTFTQGIIAWWEHECKTEECLKRNRETLDLI
;
A
#
# COMPACT_ATOMS: atom_id res chain seq x y z
N MET A 1 15.05 -3.87 -12.98
CA MET A 1 13.89 -4.79 -13.10
C MET A 1 12.93 -4.42 -12.01
N ASP A 2 11.75 -3.92 -12.36
CA ASP A 2 10.72 -3.61 -11.36
C ASP A 2 10.34 -4.87 -10.60
N GLN A 3 10.65 -4.94 -9.31
CA GLN A 3 10.29 -6.09 -8.48
C GLN A 3 8.77 -6.27 -8.43
N LYS A 4 8.32 -7.50 -8.64
CA LYS A 4 6.93 -7.89 -8.42
C LYS A 4 6.75 -8.20 -6.93
N PRO A 5 5.67 -7.73 -6.27
CA PRO A 5 5.37 -8.16 -4.90
C PRO A 5 5.26 -9.68 -4.80
N GLU A 6 5.96 -10.31 -3.85
CA GLU A 6 6.03 -11.77 -3.74
C GLU A 6 4.66 -12.44 -3.58
N PHE A 7 3.73 -11.76 -2.91
CA PHE A 7 2.38 -12.26 -2.62
C PHE A 7 1.41 -12.20 -3.83
N LEU A 8 1.82 -11.56 -4.94
CA LEU A 8 1.06 -11.53 -6.19
C LEU A 8 1.61 -12.53 -7.19
N THR A 9 0.73 -13.24 -7.87
CA THR A 9 1.08 -13.98 -9.10
C THR A 9 1.47 -13.01 -10.21
N GLU A 10 2.14 -13.53 -11.24
CA GLU A 10 2.52 -12.71 -12.40
C GLU A 10 1.30 -12.05 -13.07
N TYR A 11 0.23 -12.81 -13.27
CA TYR A 11 -1.01 -12.30 -13.85
C TYR A 11 -1.68 -11.22 -12.99
N GLU A 12 -1.72 -11.41 -11.66
CA GLU A 12 -2.25 -10.41 -10.73
C GLU A 12 -1.44 -9.12 -10.75
N ASN A 13 -0.11 -9.22 -10.81
CA ASN A 13 0.80 -8.09 -10.93
C ASN A 13 0.57 -7.31 -12.24
N GLN A 14 0.39 -8.01 -13.36
CA GLN A 14 0.09 -7.39 -14.65
C GLN A 14 -1.25 -6.64 -14.64
N VAL A 15 -2.31 -7.25 -14.08
CA VAL A 15 -3.62 -6.59 -13.94
C VAL A 15 -3.51 -5.35 -13.07
N LEU A 16 -2.76 -5.44 -11.97
CA LEU A 16 -2.58 -4.32 -11.05
C LEU A 16 -1.79 -3.17 -11.69
N ARG A 17 -0.70 -3.46 -12.40
CA ARG A 17 0.11 -2.46 -13.13
C ARG A 17 -0.70 -1.72 -14.17
N LEU A 18 -1.35 -2.44 -15.09
CA LEU A 18 -2.16 -1.81 -16.14
C LEU A 18 -3.30 -0.98 -15.56
N ASN A 19 -3.92 -1.43 -14.47
CA ASN A 19 -4.94 -0.65 -13.79
C ASN A 19 -4.39 0.66 -13.21
N ASN A 20 -3.17 0.65 -12.68
CA ASN A 20 -2.52 1.84 -12.15
C ASN A 20 -2.00 2.80 -13.22
N GLU A 21 -1.67 2.29 -14.40
CA GLU A 21 -1.40 3.09 -15.60
C GLU A 21 -2.67 3.73 -16.19
N GLY A 22 -3.84 3.48 -15.59
CA GLY A 22 -5.11 4.08 -15.99
C GLY A 22 -5.87 3.33 -17.09
N PHE A 23 -5.43 2.13 -17.48
CA PHE A 23 -6.16 1.33 -18.47
C PHE A 23 -7.53 0.91 -17.94
N LYS A 24 -8.55 1.01 -18.80
CA LYS A 24 -9.90 0.54 -18.46
C LYS A 24 -9.93 -0.99 -18.50
N ILE A 25 -10.90 -1.58 -17.79
CA ILE A 25 -11.07 -3.05 -17.69
C ILE A 25 -11.10 -3.73 -19.07
N LYS A 26 -11.75 -3.10 -20.05
CA LYS A 26 -11.81 -3.59 -21.43
C LYS A 26 -10.43 -3.65 -22.08
N ASP A 27 -9.63 -2.58 -21.94
CA ASP A 27 -8.30 -2.49 -22.52
C ASP A 27 -7.33 -3.49 -21.87
N ILE A 28 -7.44 -3.67 -20.55
CA ILE A 28 -6.69 -4.69 -19.80
C ILE A 28 -7.06 -6.09 -20.30
N ALA A 29 -8.37 -6.36 -20.47
CA ALA A 29 -8.87 -7.65 -20.95
C ALA A 29 -8.31 -7.96 -22.35
N THR A 30 -8.34 -6.98 -23.26
CA THR A 30 -7.77 -7.10 -24.61
C THR A 30 -6.25 -7.35 -24.56
N LYS A 31 -5.50 -6.54 -23.80
CA LYS A 31 -4.03 -6.68 -23.69
C LYS A 31 -3.59 -8.02 -23.14
N LEU A 32 -4.32 -8.58 -22.18
CA LEU A 32 -3.97 -9.83 -21.52
C LEU A 32 -4.64 -11.06 -22.17
N GLY A 33 -5.43 -10.88 -23.23
CA GLY A 33 -6.18 -11.97 -23.87
C GLY A 33 -7.15 -12.67 -22.91
N LYS A 34 -7.78 -11.92 -22.00
CA LYS A 34 -8.71 -12.45 -20.97
C LYS A 34 -10.10 -11.85 -21.12
N LYS A 35 -11.09 -12.44 -20.45
CA LYS A 35 -12.44 -11.88 -20.33
C LYS A 35 -12.46 -10.74 -19.32
N GLU A 36 -13.22 -9.69 -19.56
CA GLU A 36 -13.39 -8.57 -18.60
C GLU A 36 -13.84 -9.02 -17.20
N GLY A 37 -14.71 -10.04 -17.14
CA GLY A 37 -15.15 -10.63 -15.87
C GLY A 37 -14.00 -11.20 -15.05
N ASN A 38 -12.96 -11.74 -15.71
CA ASN A 38 -11.76 -12.20 -15.02
C ASN A 38 -10.95 -11.03 -14.48
N ILE A 39 -10.80 -9.95 -15.25
CA ILE A 39 -10.11 -8.73 -14.80
C ILE A 39 -10.78 -8.14 -13.55
N ARG A 40 -12.12 -8.02 -13.55
CA ARG A 40 -12.90 -7.55 -12.40
C ARG A 40 -12.63 -8.40 -11.15
N LYS A 41 -12.71 -9.72 -11.28
CA LYS A 41 -12.44 -10.65 -10.17
C LYS A 41 -11.00 -10.52 -9.68
N THR A 42 -10.03 -10.47 -10.59
CA THR A 42 -8.61 -10.33 -10.25
C THR A 42 -8.33 -9.04 -9.49
N LYS A 43 -8.90 -7.89 -9.90
CA LYS A 43 -8.78 -6.63 -9.14
C LYS A 43 -9.24 -6.77 -7.68
N VAL A 44 -10.36 -7.45 -7.45
CA VAL A 44 -10.88 -7.71 -6.10
C VAL A 44 -9.94 -8.61 -5.30
N VAL A 45 -9.42 -9.67 -5.93
CA VAL A 45 -8.45 -10.59 -5.29
C VAL A 45 -7.16 -9.85 -4.92
N VAL A 46 -6.61 -9.05 -5.83
CA VAL A 46 -5.40 -8.27 -5.59
C VAL A 46 -5.59 -7.28 -4.45
N ARG A 47 -6.71 -6.55 -4.43
CA ARG A 47 -7.05 -5.64 -3.33
C ARG A 47 -7.05 -6.36 -1.98
N LYS A 48 -7.70 -7.52 -1.90
CA LYS A 48 -7.73 -8.33 -0.67
C LYS A 48 -6.35 -8.82 -0.23
N LYS A 49 -5.48 -9.16 -1.18
CA LYS A 49 -4.09 -9.56 -0.88
C LYS A 49 -3.28 -8.40 -0.32
N ILE A 50 -3.36 -7.22 -0.94
CA ILE A 50 -2.71 -6.00 -0.45
C ILE A 50 -3.20 -5.67 0.96
N GLU A 51 -4.53 -5.67 1.18
CA GLU A 51 -5.12 -5.46 2.51
C GLU A 51 -4.59 -6.47 3.53
N LYS A 52 -4.50 -7.75 3.18
CA LYS A 52 -3.97 -8.79 4.07
C LYS A 52 -2.50 -8.54 4.45
N GLU A 53 -1.67 -8.12 3.49
CA GLU A 53 -0.27 -7.81 3.78
C GLU A 53 -0.13 -6.55 4.64
N LEU A 54 -0.90 -5.49 4.37
CA LEU A 54 -0.94 -4.30 5.23
C LEU A 54 -1.30 -4.67 6.67
N GLN A 55 -2.29 -5.55 6.86
CA GLN A 55 -2.68 -6.01 8.20
C GLN A 55 -1.59 -6.84 8.87
N LYS A 56 -0.88 -7.71 8.13
CA LYS A 56 0.26 -8.46 8.67
C LYS A 56 1.37 -7.51 9.11
N THR A 57 1.71 -6.52 8.30
CA THR A 57 2.71 -5.51 8.63
C THR A 57 2.30 -4.72 9.87
N ALA A 58 1.04 -4.26 9.94
CA ALA A 58 0.51 -3.57 11.13
C ALA A 58 0.63 -4.42 12.41
N ARG A 59 0.34 -5.73 12.33
CA ARG A 59 0.51 -6.65 13.46
C ARG A 59 1.97 -6.82 13.85
N SER A 60 2.86 -6.97 12.87
CA SER A 60 4.30 -7.10 13.10
C SER A 60 4.88 -5.87 13.79
N LEU A 61 4.39 -4.68 13.42
CA LEU A 61 4.79 -3.40 13.99
C LEU A 61 4.00 -3.02 15.27
N ARG A 62 3.03 -3.83 15.68
CA ARG A 62 2.16 -3.60 16.87
C ARG A 62 1.40 -2.26 16.84
N LEU A 63 1.00 -1.82 15.64
CA LEU A 63 0.43 -0.48 15.39
C LEU A 63 -1.03 -0.31 15.80
N ASP A 64 -1.79 -1.32 16.22
CA ASP A 64 -3.02 -1.10 17.00
C ASP A 64 -3.63 -2.42 17.46
N ARG A 65 -4.60 -2.36 18.38
CA ARG A 65 -5.39 -3.52 18.82
C ARG A 65 -6.56 -3.84 17.88
N ASP A 66 -7.07 -2.85 17.14
CA ASP A 66 -8.25 -3.02 16.28
C ASP A 66 -8.00 -2.62 14.82
N ILE A 67 -7.16 -3.43 14.15
CA ILE A 67 -6.86 -3.31 12.72
C ILE A 67 -8.12 -3.48 11.84
N SER A 68 -9.21 -4.02 12.39
CA SER A 68 -10.48 -4.24 11.69
C SER A 68 -11.11 -2.94 11.23
N ASN A 69 -11.00 -1.89 12.06
CA ASN A 69 -11.68 -0.61 11.93
C ASN A 69 -10.86 0.48 11.22
N MET A 70 -9.65 0.16 10.79
CA MET A 70 -8.80 1.11 10.06
C MET A 70 -9.42 1.44 8.69
N PRO A 71 -9.39 2.71 8.25
CA PRO A 71 -9.76 3.09 6.90
C PRO A 71 -8.93 2.30 5.89
N LYS A 72 -9.60 1.51 5.04
CA LYS A 72 -8.96 0.73 3.97
C LYS A 72 -9.32 1.36 2.64
N ASP A 73 -8.51 2.33 2.24
CA ASP A 73 -8.46 2.70 0.83
C ASP A 73 -7.41 1.84 0.13
N ALA A 74 -7.57 1.62 -1.17
CA ALA A 74 -6.77 0.69 -1.96
C ALA A 74 -5.26 0.97 -1.82
N GLY A 75 -4.59 0.25 -0.91
CA GLY A 75 -3.16 0.38 -0.66
C GLY A 75 -2.76 1.24 0.55
N LEU A 76 -3.69 1.73 1.37
CA LEU A 76 -3.37 2.48 2.60
C LEU A 76 -4.06 1.85 3.82
N LEU A 77 -3.31 1.78 4.92
CA LEU A 77 -3.81 1.43 6.25
C LEU A 77 -3.21 2.40 7.27
N ILE A 78 -4.04 3.00 8.11
CA ILE A 78 -3.61 3.95 9.16
C ILE A 78 -3.75 3.27 10.52
N GLY A 79 -2.64 3.14 11.25
CA GLY A 79 -2.61 2.67 12.63
C GLY A 79 -2.06 3.72 13.61
N PHE A 80 -1.87 3.31 14.86
CA PHE A 80 -1.37 4.10 15.96
C PHE A 80 -0.29 3.37 16.78
N ASP A 81 0.93 3.89 16.74
CA ASP A 81 2.02 3.40 17.59
C ASP A 81 1.86 3.94 19.01
N TRP A 82 1.42 3.08 19.93
CA TRP A 82 1.23 3.42 21.34
C TRP A 82 2.52 3.72 22.10
N ILE A 83 3.68 3.26 21.62
CA ILE A 83 4.98 3.52 22.25
C ILE A 83 5.41 4.95 21.95
N HIS A 84 5.22 5.38 20.70
CA HIS A 84 5.61 6.71 20.23
C HIS A 84 4.46 7.73 20.27
N ASN A 85 3.27 7.29 20.69
CA ASN A 85 2.04 8.07 20.78
C ASN A 85 1.74 8.85 19.48
N THR A 86 1.83 8.16 18.33
CA THR A 86 1.67 8.78 17.01
C THR A 86 1.00 7.86 16.00
N LYS A 87 0.42 8.46 14.96
CA LYS A 87 -0.16 7.70 13.83
C LYS A 87 0.94 7.14 12.95
N VAL A 88 0.63 6.00 12.33
CA VAL A 88 1.52 5.35 11.36
C VAL A 88 0.73 4.99 10.12
N PHE A 89 1.24 5.40 8.98
CA PHE A 89 0.65 5.16 7.67
C PHE A 89 1.41 4.01 7.02
N LEU A 90 0.71 2.90 6.79
CA LEU A 90 1.21 1.79 5.98
C LEU A 90 0.73 1.96 4.56
N ILE A 91 1.66 2.17 3.65
CA ILE A 91 1.39 2.47 2.24
C ILE A 91 1.97 1.35 1.39
N PHE A 92 1.12 0.70 0.59
CA PHE A 92 1.57 -0.25 -0.41
C PHE A 92 2.08 0.50 -1.64
N THR A 93 3.31 0.18 -2.04
CA THR A 93 3.95 0.64 -3.27
C THR A 93 4.29 -0.57 -4.15
N PHE A 94 4.34 -0.32 -5.46
CA PHE A 94 4.62 -1.36 -6.46
C PHE A 94 6.08 -1.78 -6.47
N THR A 95 6.97 -0.84 -6.18
CA THR A 95 8.41 -0.99 -6.32
C THR A 95 9.08 -1.39 -5.01
N GLN A 96 8.62 -0.84 -3.88
CA GLN A 96 9.25 -1.02 -2.57
C GLN A 96 8.43 -1.89 -1.62
N GLY A 97 7.23 -2.32 -2.02
CA GLY A 97 6.32 -3.06 -1.14
C GLY A 97 5.66 -2.14 -0.12
N ILE A 98 5.49 -2.60 1.12
CA ILE A 98 4.83 -1.82 2.16
C ILE A 98 5.84 -0.91 2.86
N ILE A 99 5.58 0.39 2.81
CA ILE A 99 6.33 1.41 3.55
C ILE A 99 5.53 1.80 4.79
N ALA A 100 6.21 1.91 5.92
CA ALA A 100 5.65 2.44 7.15
C ALA A 100 6.16 3.86 7.38
N TRP A 101 5.25 4.82 7.56
CA TRP A 101 5.57 6.22 7.79
C TRP A 101 4.93 6.70 9.09
N TRP A 102 5.76 7.12 10.06
CA TRP A 102 5.29 7.66 11.34
C TRP A 102 5.01 9.14 11.20
N GLU A 103 3.86 9.58 11.69
CA GLU A 103 3.58 11.00 11.83
C GLU A 103 4.54 11.56 12.89
N HIS A 104 5.29 12.59 12.53
CA HIS A 104 6.21 13.26 13.44
C HIS A 104 5.68 14.65 13.74
N GLU A 105 5.15 14.85 14.95
CA GLU A 105 4.90 16.20 15.48
C GLU A 105 6.21 16.82 15.92
N CYS A 106 6.84 17.59 15.03
CA CYS A 106 8.02 18.36 15.36
C CYS A 106 7.64 19.60 16.18
N LYS A 107 8.01 19.61 17.46
CA LYS A 107 7.75 20.72 18.39
C LYS A 107 8.90 21.73 18.49
N THR A 108 10.05 21.44 17.87
CA THR A 108 11.24 22.30 17.91
C THR A 108 11.71 22.67 16.49
N GLU A 109 12.34 23.84 16.34
CA GLU A 109 12.90 24.28 15.05
C GLU A 109 13.96 23.32 14.50
N GLU A 110 14.77 22.69 15.35
CA GLU A 110 15.73 21.67 14.93
C GLU A 110 15.07 20.40 14.39
N CYS A 111 13.95 19.98 15.00
CA CYS A 111 13.16 18.86 14.49
C CYS A 111 12.56 19.22 13.11
N LEU A 112 12.02 20.43 12.97
CA LEU A 112 11.43 20.91 11.71
C LEU A 112 12.47 20.98 10.57
N LYS A 113 13.72 21.32 10.86
CA LYS A 113 14.79 21.32 9.85
C LYS A 113 15.10 19.90 9.36
N ARG A 114 15.30 18.94 10.26
CA ARG A 114 15.59 17.54 9.91
C ARG A 114 14.44 16.86 9.16
N ASN A 115 13.20 17.15 9.54
CA ASN A 115 12.03 16.55 8.91
C ASN A 115 11.86 16.99 7.43
N ARG A 116 12.21 18.25 7.10
CA ARG A 116 12.20 18.73 5.70
C ARG A 116 13.24 18.01 4.85
N GLU A 117 14.46 17.87 5.36
CA GLU A 117 15.55 17.18 4.67
C GLU A 117 15.24 15.69 4.40
N THR A 118 14.35 15.08 5.17
CA THR A 118 13.93 13.68 5.00
C THR A 118 12.78 13.54 4.00
N LEU A 119 11.90 14.53 3.89
CA LEU A 119 10.83 14.61 2.88
C LEU A 119 11.39 14.86 1.47
N ASP A 120 12.51 15.59 1.35
CA ASP A 120 13.16 15.89 0.07
C ASP A 120 13.96 14.70 -0.51
N LEU A 121 14.07 13.58 0.21
CA LEU A 121 14.78 12.36 -0.22
C LEU A 121 13.85 11.27 -0.79
N ILE A 122 12.56 11.56 -0.98
CA ILE A 122 11.55 10.65 -1.56
C ILE A 122 11.13 11.10 -2.95
#